data_AF-A0A7W1ZJV6-F1
#
_entry.id   AF-A0A7W1ZJV6-F1
#
_cell.length_a   1.000
_cell.length_b   1.000
_cell.length_c   1.000
_cell.angle_alpha   90.00
_cell.angle_beta   90.00
_cell.angle_gamma   90.00
#
_symmetry.space_group_name_H-M   'P 1'
#
loop_
_entity.id
_entity.type
_entity.pdbx_description
1 polymer ?
#
loop_
_entity_poly.entity_id
_entity_poly.type
_entity_poly.pdbx_seq_one_letter_code
_entity_poly.pdbx_strand_id
1 'polypeptide(L)' 'MPIGARLLIRSKKDWRVAVVSQFYEEKATLIVCSPNGGTYRLRRLLEMEIIFDGKIPILKSDLEDSWRDNFCKYDVRW' A
#
# COMPACT_ATOMS: atom_id res chain seq x y z
N MET A 1 -8.72 4.29 9.71
CA MET A 1 -8.39 2.84 9.58
C MET A 1 -7.72 2.37 10.86
N PRO A 2 -7.93 1.13 11.34
CA PRO A 2 -7.28 0.63 12.57
C PRO A 2 -5.83 0.17 12.34
N ILE A 3 -5.08 -0.04 13.42
CA ILE A 3 -3.81 -0.79 13.38
C ILE A 3 -4.08 -2.20 12.83
N GLY A 4 -3.19 -2.71 11.98
CA GLY A 4 -3.35 -3.98 11.27
C GLY A 4 -4.15 -3.87 9.97
N ALA A 5 -4.79 -2.73 9.70
CA ALA A 5 -5.46 -2.49 8.42
C ALA A 5 -4.46 -2.56 7.26
N ARG A 6 -4.90 -3.15 6.15
CA ARG A 6 -4.13 -3.27 4.92
C ARG A 6 -4.61 -2.24 3.91
N LEU A 7 -3.67 -1.63 3.20
CA LEU A 7 -3.93 -0.74 2.08
C LEU A 7 -2.90 -0.91 0.99
N LEU A 8 -3.27 -0.62 -0.24
CA LEU A 8 -2.33 -0.50 -1.34
C LEU A 8 -1.66 0.87 -1.31
N ILE A 9 -0.37 0.88 -1.60
CA ILE A 9 0.42 2.09 -1.74
C ILE A 9 1.26 2.00 -3.00
N ARG A 10 1.56 3.15 -3.59
CA ARG A 10 2.57 3.23 -4.64
C ARG A 10 3.95 3.38 -4.00
N SER A 11 4.83 2.39 -4.24
CA SER A 11 6.26 2.49 -3.92
C SER A 11 7.00 3.19 -5.07
N LYS A 12 8.33 3.14 -5.14
CA LYS A 12 9.07 3.75 -6.29
C LYS A 12 8.94 2.92 -7.58
N LYS A 13 8.92 1.59 -7.50
CA LYS A 13 8.94 0.72 -8.67
C LYS A 13 7.59 0.07 -9.00
N ASP A 14 6.76 -0.10 -7.99
CA ASP A 14 5.61 -1.00 -8.01
C ASP A 14 4.57 -0.58 -6.97
N TRP A 15 3.35 -1.08 -7.11
CA TRP A 15 2.32 -1.07 -6.09
C TRP A 15 2.55 -2.17 -5.06
N ARG A 16 2.32 -1.86 -3.78
CA ARG A 16 2.56 -2.80 -2.67
C ARG A 16 1.45 -2.73 -1.64
N VAL A 17 1.23 -3.86 -0.98
CA VAL A 17 0.43 -3.89 0.25
C VAL A 17 1.26 -3.33 1.39
N ALA A 18 0.66 -2.41 2.13
CA ALA A 18 1.16 -1.88 3.38
C ALA A 18 0.20 -2.22 4.52
N VAL A 19 0.73 -2.31 5.74
CA VAL A 19 -0.03 -2.53 6.96
C VAL A 19 0.15 -1.33 7.88
N VAL A 20 -0.94 -0.78 8.41
CA VAL A 20 -0.89 0.25 9.44
C VAL A 20 -0.32 -0.36 10.72
N SER A 21 0.86 0.09 11.16
CA SER A 21 1.51 -0.46 12.36
C SER A 21 1.31 0.40 13.60
N GLN A 22 1.23 1.72 13.43
CA GLN A 22 1.17 2.66 14.55
C GLN A 22 0.58 3.99 14.09
N PHE A 23 -0.12 4.66 15.00
CA PHE A 23 -0.56 6.04 14.85
C PHE A 23 0.23 6.98 15.77
N TYR A 24 0.46 8.18 15.29
CA TYR A 24 0.88 9.38 16.01
C TYR A 24 -0.17 10.46 15.75
N GLU A 25 -0.05 11.63 16.38
CA GLU A 25 -1.05 12.71 16.27
C GLU A 25 -1.42 13.06 14.82
N GLU A 26 -0.43 13.27 13.96
CA GLU A 26 -0.67 13.69 12.56
C GLU A 26 -0.25 12.64 11.52
N LYS A 27 0.32 11.51 11.97
CA LYS A 27 0.98 10.55 11.08
C LYS A 27 0.65 9.11 11.42
N ALA A 28 0.59 8.26 10.41
CA ALA A 28 0.62 6.81 10.54
C ALA A 28 1.97 6.26 10.10
N THR A 29 2.46 5.23 10.81
CA THR A 29 3.52 4.36 10.28
C THR A 29 2.88 3.18 9.57
N LEU A 30 3.34 2.94 8.36
CA LEU A 30 3.01 1.80 7.53
C LEU A 30 4.22 0.87 7.44
N ILE A 31 4.00 -0.43 7.59
CA ILE A 31 4.99 -1.46 7.29
C ILE A 31 4.70 -1.98 5.89
N VAL A 32 5.74 -2.02 5.05
CA VAL A 32 5.65 -2.45 3.66
C VAL A 32 6.60 -3.62 3.44
N CYS A 33 6.09 -4.71 2.89
CA CYS A 33 6.92 -5.84 2.49
C CYS A 33 7.63 -5.54 1.17
N SER A 34 8.88 -5.96 1.05
CA SER A 34 9.68 -5.80 -0.16
C SER A 34 9.87 -7.12 -0.88
N PRO A 35 9.92 -7.14 -2.22
CA PRO A 35 10.14 -8.36 -3.00
C PRO A 35 11.44 -9.11 -2.64
N ASN A 36 12.43 -8.43 -2.05
CA ASN A 36 13.69 -9.03 -1.60
C ASN A 36 13.59 -9.69 -0.21
N GLY A 37 12.38 -9.93 0.31
CA GLY A 37 12.15 -10.57 1.62
C GLY A 37 12.29 -9.65 2.83
N GLY A 38 12.67 -8.38 2.63
CA GLY A 38 12.74 -7.39 3.70
C GLY A 38 11.41 -6.70 3.98
N THR A 39 11.38 -5.90 5.05
CA THR A 39 10.33 -4.91 5.29
C THR A 39 10.92 -3.54 5.49
N TYR A 40 10.15 -2.50 5.19
CA TYR A 40 10.54 -1.13 5.48
C TYR A 40 9.34 -0.33 6.00
N ARG A 41 9.64 0.78 6.68
CA ARG A 41 8.64 1.65 7.29
C ARG A 41 8.44 2.89 6.43
N LEU A 42 7.19 3.28 6.25
CA LEU A 42 6.80 4.55 5.65
C LEU A 42 5.97 5.34 6.65
N ARG A 43 6.27 6.64 6.76
CA ARG A 43 5.42 7.57 7.51
C ARG A 43 4.56 8.34 6.52
N ARG A 44 3.26 8.43 6.80
CA ARG A 44 2.28 9.14 5.97
C ARG A 44 1.42 10.03 6.86
N LEU A 45 1.05 11.20 6.35
CA LEU A 45 0.13 12.09 7.05
C LEU A 45 -1.25 11.44 7.09
N LEU A 46 -2.00 11.67 8.17
CA LEU A 46 -3.36 11.14 8.31
C LEU A 46 -4.36 11.81 7.35
N GLU A 47 -4.02 13.01 6.88
CA GLU A 47 -4.80 13.78 5.91
C GLU A 47 -4.65 13.27 4.47
N MET A 48 -3.71 12.36 4.22
CA MET A 48 -3.54 11.82 2.87
C MET A 48 -4.79 11.08 2.43
N GLU A 49 -5.21 11.39 1.20
CA GLU A 49 -6.42 10.83 0.62
C GLU A 49 -6.29 9.31 0.42
N ILE A 50 -7.35 8.60 0.82
CA ILE A 50 -7.52 7.18 0.56
C ILE A 50 -8.69 7.03 -0.39
N ILE A 51 -8.40 6.47 -1.56
CA ILE A 51 -9.40 6.10 -2.55
C ILE A 51 -9.73 4.61 -2.42
N PHE A 52 -10.86 4.19 -2.97
CA PHE A 52 -11.30 2.80 -2.93
C PHE A 52 -11.53 2.29 -4.35
N ASP A 53 -10.87 1.18 -4.71
CA ASP A 53 -11.22 0.36 -5.87
C ASP A 53 -11.98 -0.86 -5.35
N GLY A 54 -13.32 -0.77 -5.38
CA GLY A 54 -14.20 -1.72 -4.71
C GLY A 54 -13.98 -1.71 -3.19
N LYS A 55 -13.51 -2.85 -2.64
CA LYS A 55 -13.21 -3.00 -1.20
C LYS A 55 -11.73 -2.79 -0.86
N ILE A 56 -10.91 -2.42 -1.84
CA ILE A 56 -9.47 -2.29 -1.67
C ILE A 56 -9.16 -0.82 -1.36
N PRO A 57 -8.73 -0.47 -0.13
CA PRO A 57 -8.27 0.87 0.17
C PRO A 57 -6.90 1.12 -0.46
N ILE A 58 -6.75 2.26 -1.11
CA ILE A 58 -5.57 2.67 -1.84
C ILE A 58 -5.17 4.06 -1.35
N LEU A 59 -3.94 4.20 -0.87
CA LEU A 59 -3.36 5.51 -0.61
C LEU A 59 -3.13 6.22 -1.94
N LYS A 60 -3.75 7.38 -2.13
CA LYS A 60 -3.63 8.15 -3.37
C LYS A 60 -2.17 8.47 -3.67
N SER A 61 -1.81 8.33 -4.94
CA SER A 61 -0.48 8.58 -5.49
C SER A 61 -0.61 9.59 -6.62
N ASP A 62 0.38 10.46 -6.79
CA ASP A 62 0.42 11.44 -7.88
C ASP A 62 0.82 10.82 -9.23
N LEU A 63 1.19 9.53 -9.22
CA LEU A 63 1.56 8.78 -10.43
C LEU A 63 0.32 8.19 -11.10
N GLU A 64 0.18 8.45 -12.40
CA GLU A 64 -0.87 7.91 -13.27
C GLU A 64 -0.55 6.47 -13.71
N ASP A 65 -0.39 5.55 -12.76
CA ASP A 65 -0.21 4.13 -13.06
C ASP A 65 -1.21 3.23 -12.33
N SER A 66 -1.58 2.12 -12.96
CA SER A 66 -2.60 1.22 -12.46
C SER A 66 -2.00 0.12 -11.59
N TRP A 67 -2.45 0.02 -10.34
CA TRP A 67 -2.08 -1.07 -9.44
C TRP A 67 -2.49 -2.46 -9.97
N ARG A 68 -3.44 -2.52 -10.92
CA ARG A 68 -3.90 -3.78 -11.52
C ARG A 68 -2.85 -4.40 -12.44
N ASP A 69 -1.95 -3.58 -12.98
CA ASP A 69 -0.87 -4.04 -13.86
C ASP A 69 0.20 -4.81 -13.08
N ASN A 70 0.21 -4.71 -11.74
CA ASN A 70 1.09 -5.48 -10.87
C ASN A 70 0.67 -6.95 -10.69
N PHE A 71 -0.54 -7.34 -11.10
CA PHE A 71 -0.97 -8.73 -10.94
C PHE A 71 -0.29 -9.61 -11.97
N CYS A 72 0.15 -10.79 -11.52
CA CYS A 72 0.46 -11.84 -12.47
C CYS A 72 -0.79 -12.16 -13.28
N LYS A 73 -0.60 -12.43 -14.57
CA LYS A 73 -1.61 -13.14 -15.33
C LYS A 73 -1.65 -14.55 -14.77
N TYR A 74 -2.87 -15.08 -14.58
CA TYR A 74 -3.04 -16.46 -14.17
C TYR A 74 -2.23 -17.37 -15.11
N ASP A 75 -1.29 -18.10 -14.53
CA ASP A 75 -0.45 -19.08 -15.23
C ASP A 75 -0.96 -20.45 -14.81
N VAL A 76 -1.49 -21.22 -15.76
CA VAL A 76 -2.08 -22.55 -15.53
C VAL A 76 -1.11 -23.57 -14.94
N ARG A 77 0.18 -23.24 -14.86
CA ARG A 77 1.22 -24.06 -14.22
C ARG A 77 1.28 -23.90 -12.69
N TRP A 78 0.57 -22.93 -12.13
CA TRP A 78 0.45 -22.67 -10.68
C TRP A 78 -0.86 -23.22 -10.12
#